data_AF-A0A6P5YJ96-F1
#
_entry.id   AF-A0A6P5YJ96-F1
#
_cell.length_a   1.000
_cell.length_b   1.000
_cell.length_c   1.000
_cell.angle_alpha   90.00
_cell.angle_beta   90.00
_cell.angle_gamma   90.00
#
_symmetry.space_group_name_H-M   'P 1'
#
loop_
_entity.id
_entity.type
_entity.pdbx_description
1 polymer ?
#
loop_
_entity_poly.entity_id
_entity_poly.type
_entity_poly.pdbx_seq_one_letter_code
_entity_poly.pdbx_strand_id
1 'polypeptide(L)'
;MLMATLISPAIPSSPSHRFFFPTTPYAKFVKLPALRCVRKNGEINGLSRTPSPMDSGGHDNGEMSPEQSPNVELEMKNNGIWRLFKEAQQNILYLNKQRLKAVEELNKANREKQLLLDKVDELENENRRAGGKDNLALCWEVLLRIDSLVLGEMISIAEASDLRRIVIDRKVSVADLFSDMLEKRDAELLAELRHFSEGSRKKGYHIIHICTEMEPLVSVGPLAPYITGLSCVLQRKGHLVEVILPKYASLDLDEVQGLREVEAESYSYFNGQLHGNKIWTGVVYGIGVTFIQPLYFSSFFSRDSIYDYPDDFERFTYFSRASLDYIAKSGKQPDVLHLHNWETAIVGPLFWDIFAKQGLGNTRILLSCNGFESQCLEEPYKLALCGLDPVRLHRPDRLQDAGKTHLVNILKGGIVYSNEVVIMSSMHSKGRIIRSMSHGLEPTLALHKEKLLVAPYGFDNSIWDPSTDKFLPVNYSTENMRGKYACKVALQHQAGLSEHASSILKYQILN
;
A
#
# COMPACT_ATOMS: atom_id res chain seq x y z
N MET A 1 11.70 26.97 64.82
CA MET A 1 12.78 25.97 64.93
C MET A 1 12.73 25.13 63.66
N LEU A 2 13.75 25.30 62.79
CA LEU A 2 14.07 24.55 61.55
C LEU A 2 13.02 24.67 60.41
N MET A 3 13.11 25.57 59.41
CA MET A 3 14.14 25.82 58.38
C MET A 3 14.57 24.54 57.63
N ALA A 4 13.97 24.32 56.45
CA ALA A 4 14.39 23.31 55.48
C ALA A 4 15.08 24.00 54.30
N THR A 5 16.37 23.70 54.17
CA THR A 5 17.34 24.30 53.27
C THR A 5 17.25 23.65 51.88
N LEU A 6 17.21 24.48 50.84
CA LEU A 6 17.42 24.13 49.44
C LEU A 6 18.85 23.62 49.22
N ILE A 7 19.00 22.47 48.57
CA ILE A 7 20.26 22.04 47.94
C ILE A 7 19.93 21.47 46.56
N SER A 8 20.25 22.25 45.53
CA SER A 8 20.43 21.79 44.14
C SER A 8 21.73 20.97 44.04
N PRO A 9 21.74 19.90 43.23
CA PRO A 9 22.95 19.49 42.55
C PRO A 9 22.79 19.66 41.04
N ALA A 10 23.59 20.57 40.49
CA ALA A 10 23.97 20.56 39.09
C ALA A 10 24.85 19.32 38.85
N ILE A 11 24.55 18.54 37.81
CA ILE A 11 25.43 17.48 37.29
C ILE A 11 25.42 17.57 35.75
N PRO A 12 26.58 17.34 35.10
CA PRO A 12 26.99 18.03 33.89
C PRO A 12 26.56 17.34 32.60
N SER A 13 26.54 18.13 31.53
CA SER A 13 26.62 17.71 30.14
C SER A 13 27.75 16.70 29.91
N SER A 14 27.39 15.47 29.52
CA SER A 14 28.29 14.48 28.93
C SER A 14 28.01 14.37 27.43
N PRO A 15 29.04 14.05 26.63
CA PRO A 15 29.11 14.40 25.22
C PRO A 15 28.25 13.48 24.36
N SER A 16 27.70 14.08 23.30
CA SER A 16 27.09 13.40 22.15
C SER A 16 27.99 12.28 21.64
N HIS A 17 27.67 11.04 21.98
CA HIS A 17 28.17 9.88 21.26
C HIS A 17 27.52 9.89 19.88
N ARG A 18 28.29 10.39 18.89
CA ARG A 18 28.03 10.15 17.48
C ARG A 18 27.98 8.64 17.27
N PHE A 19 26.79 8.11 16.97
CA PHE A 19 26.69 6.79 16.36
C PHE A 19 27.35 6.88 14.99
N PHE A 20 28.60 6.42 14.93
CA PHE A 20 29.28 6.13 13.68
C PHE A 20 28.51 5.00 13.00
N PHE A 21 27.80 5.33 11.92
CA PHE A 21 27.38 4.33 10.94
C PHE A 21 28.65 3.73 10.31
N PRO A 22 28.89 2.42 10.41
CA PRO A 22 29.87 1.80 9.54
C PRO A 22 29.28 1.77 8.13
N THR A 23 29.75 2.70 7.28
CA THR A 23 29.60 2.63 5.83
C THR A 23 30.28 1.35 5.36
N THR A 24 29.50 0.29 5.15
CA THR A 24 29.98 -0.87 4.39
C THR A 24 29.99 -0.47 2.91
N PRO A 25 31.12 -0.64 2.21
CA PRO A 25 31.20 -0.30 0.80
C PRO A 25 30.28 -1.23 0.01
N TYR A 26 29.38 -0.63 -0.76
CA TYR A 26 28.64 -1.32 -1.82
C TYR A 26 29.61 -2.20 -2.61
N ALA A 27 29.39 -3.52 -2.57
CA ALA A 27 30.07 -4.44 -3.43
C ALA A 27 29.79 -4.02 -4.88
N LYS A 28 30.86 -3.59 -5.57
CA LYS A 28 30.84 -3.32 -7.00
C LYS A 28 30.19 -4.50 -7.72
N PHE A 29 29.13 -4.23 -8.47
CA PHE A 29 28.68 -5.14 -9.52
C PHE A 29 29.85 -5.40 -10.47
N VAL A 30 30.49 -6.55 -10.31
CA VAL A 30 31.44 -7.07 -11.28
C VAL A 30 30.62 -7.51 -12.48
N LYS A 31 30.74 -6.78 -13.59
CA LYS A 31 30.27 -7.21 -14.91
C LYS A 31 30.87 -8.58 -15.22
N LEU A 32 30.04 -9.62 -15.23
CA LEU A 32 30.39 -10.89 -15.87
C LEU A 32 30.56 -10.65 -17.37
N PRO A 33 31.63 -11.16 -18.01
CA PRO A 33 31.86 -10.99 -19.43
C PRO A 33 30.80 -11.73 -20.25
N ALA A 34 30.40 -11.11 -21.36
CA ALA A 34 29.45 -11.66 -22.32
C ALA A 34 29.99 -12.96 -22.92
N LEU A 35 29.37 -14.09 -22.55
CA LEU A 35 29.54 -15.36 -23.26
C LEU A 35 28.73 -15.30 -24.56
N ARG A 36 29.44 -14.99 -25.64
CA ARG A 36 28.98 -15.00 -27.02
C ARG A 36 28.92 -16.47 -27.49
N CYS A 37 27.75 -17.10 -27.39
CA CYS A 37 27.47 -18.37 -28.07
C CYS A 37 26.46 -18.17 -29.18
N VAL A 38 26.94 -18.37 -30.40
CA VAL A 38 26.21 -18.35 -31.67
C VAL A 38 25.13 -19.44 -31.65
N ARG A 39 23.86 -19.04 -31.72
CA ARG A 39 22.75 -19.93 -32.13
C ARG A 39 22.37 -19.60 -33.57
N LYS A 40 22.75 -20.46 -34.50
CA LYS A 40 22.04 -20.63 -35.77
C LYS A 40 20.76 -21.41 -35.47
N ASN A 41 19.62 -20.76 -35.56
CA ASN A 41 18.35 -21.44 -35.80
C ASN A 41 18.07 -21.32 -37.31
N GLY A 42 18.17 -22.44 -38.01
CA GLY A 42 17.47 -22.65 -39.27
C GLY A 42 16.08 -23.18 -38.95
N GLU A 43 15.08 -22.50 -39.47
CA GLU A 43 13.69 -22.96 -39.53
C GLU A 43 13.59 -24.16 -40.49
N ILE A 44 12.84 -25.18 -40.09
CA ILE A 44 12.35 -26.25 -40.96
C ILE A 44 10.83 -26.13 -40.97
N ASN A 45 10.27 -25.85 -42.15
CA ASN A 45 8.87 -26.12 -42.47
C ASN A 45 8.80 -26.92 -43.78
N GLY A 46 8.27 -28.13 -43.67
CA GLY A 46 7.23 -28.70 -44.55
C GLY A 46 7.44 -28.79 -46.07
N LEU A 47 7.77 -30.00 -46.52
CA LEU A 47 7.05 -30.81 -47.52
C LEU A 47 6.52 -30.14 -48.82
N SER A 48 7.09 -30.54 -49.97
CA SER A 48 6.48 -31.50 -50.93
C SER A 48 6.77 -31.19 -52.41
N ARG A 49 6.70 -32.28 -53.22
CA ARG A 49 6.63 -32.40 -54.69
C ARG A 49 7.93 -32.51 -55.49
N THR A 50 8.24 -33.75 -55.87
CA THR A 50 8.68 -34.11 -57.23
C THR A 50 7.48 -34.04 -58.19
N PRO A 51 7.69 -33.83 -59.51
CA PRO A 51 7.92 -34.97 -60.41
C PRO A 51 9.02 -34.75 -61.47
N SER A 52 9.35 -35.86 -62.11
CA SER A 52 10.38 -36.16 -63.12
C SER A 52 10.00 -35.71 -64.56
N PRO A 53 10.60 -36.24 -65.66
CA PRO A 53 11.73 -35.64 -66.39
C PRO A 53 11.44 -35.43 -67.90
N MET A 54 12.28 -34.65 -68.60
CA MET A 54 12.43 -34.59 -70.07
C MET A 54 13.70 -33.76 -70.34
N ASP A 55 14.53 -33.93 -71.36
CA ASP A 55 14.73 -34.92 -72.41
C ASP A 55 16.01 -34.42 -73.15
N SER A 56 16.67 -35.28 -73.94
CA SER A 56 17.74 -34.94 -74.93
C SER A 56 19.06 -34.36 -74.40
N GLY A 57 20.25 -34.66 -74.93
CA GLY A 57 20.68 -35.46 -76.07
C GLY A 57 22.13 -35.09 -76.42
N GLY A 58 22.87 -36.03 -77.01
CA GLY A 58 23.91 -35.72 -77.99
C GLY A 58 25.37 -35.63 -77.51
N HIS A 59 26.17 -36.55 -78.06
CA HIS A 59 27.55 -36.38 -78.56
C HIS A 59 28.68 -36.13 -77.55
N ASP A 60 29.92 -36.56 -77.74
CA ASP A 60 30.61 -37.55 -78.60
C ASP A 60 32.09 -37.52 -78.16
N ASN A 61 32.86 -38.56 -78.52
CA ASN A 61 34.33 -38.66 -78.47
C ASN A 61 34.96 -38.75 -77.06
N GLY A 62 35.75 -39.75 -76.69
CA GLY A 62 36.59 -40.68 -77.46
C GLY A 62 38.04 -40.44 -77.06
N GLU A 63 38.66 -41.37 -76.31
CA GLU A 63 40.07 -41.80 -76.50
C GLU A 63 40.55 -42.86 -75.49
N MET A 64 41.18 -43.89 -76.06
CA MET A 64 42.29 -44.76 -75.62
C MET A 64 42.27 -45.51 -74.27
N SER A 65 42.29 -46.85 -74.41
CA SER A 65 42.63 -47.90 -73.45
C SER A 65 44.06 -47.77 -72.86
N PRO A 66 44.41 -48.47 -71.75
CA PRO A 66 44.82 -49.88 -71.89
C PRO A 66 44.34 -50.82 -70.76
N GLU A 67 44.27 -52.10 -71.13
CA GLU A 67 43.86 -53.24 -70.31
C GLU A 67 44.70 -53.40 -69.03
N GLN A 68 44.03 -53.58 -67.89
CA GLN A 68 44.60 -54.28 -66.72
C GLN A 68 43.56 -55.24 -66.11
N SER A 69 43.87 -56.54 -66.21
CA SER A 69 43.48 -57.69 -65.38
C SER A 69 42.14 -57.64 -64.59
N PRO A 70 41.18 -58.56 -64.86
CA PRO A 70 39.84 -58.55 -64.23
C PRO A 70 39.80 -59.05 -62.77
N ASN A 71 40.94 -59.31 -62.12
CA ASN A 71 40.96 -59.90 -60.77
C ASN A 71 41.11 -58.90 -59.61
N VAL A 72 41.46 -57.62 -59.85
CA VAL A 72 41.63 -56.63 -58.76
C VAL A 72 40.35 -55.82 -58.49
N GLU A 73 39.52 -55.60 -59.51
CA GLU A 73 38.26 -54.84 -59.39
C GLU A 73 37.17 -55.57 -58.59
N LEU A 74 37.15 -56.91 -58.63
CA LEU A 74 36.16 -57.72 -57.93
C LEU A 74 36.43 -57.75 -56.41
N GLU A 75 37.70 -57.77 -55.97
CA GLU A 75 38.08 -57.72 -54.56
C GLU A 75 37.87 -56.32 -53.94
N MET A 76 38.12 -55.24 -54.69
CA MET A 76 37.89 -53.87 -54.21
C MET A 76 36.39 -53.53 -54.05
N LYS A 77 35.53 -53.98 -54.97
CA LYS A 77 34.07 -53.84 -54.84
C LYS A 77 33.51 -54.63 -53.66
N ASN A 78 34.01 -55.84 -53.43
CA ASN A 78 33.58 -56.66 -52.29
C ASN A 78 33.95 -55.99 -50.95
N ASN A 79 35.17 -55.44 -50.84
CA ASN A 79 35.59 -54.69 -49.65
C ASN A 79 34.76 -53.42 -49.39
N GLY A 80 34.32 -52.71 -50.45
CA GLY A 80 33.43 -51.56 -50.33
C GLY A 80 32.04 -51.92 -49.78
N ILE A 81 31.48 -53.04 -50.23
CA ILE A 81 30.18 -53.56 -49.77
C ILE A 81 30.26 -54.03 -48.31
N TRP A 82 31.32 -54.77 -47.95
CA TRP A 82 31.54 -55.21 -46.57
C TRP A 82 31.72 -54.05 -45.58
N ARG A 83 32.37 -52.95 -46.00
CA ARG A 83 32.50 -51.74 -45.20
C ARG A 83 31.15 -51.07 -44.96
N LEU A 84 30.35 -50.89 -46.01
CA LEU A 84 29.00 -50.32 -45.91
C LEU A 84 28.08 -51.18 -45.05
N PHE A 85 28.18 -52.51 -45.15
CA PHE A 85 27.42 -53.43 -44.30
C PHE A 85 27.79 -53.30 -42.82
N LYS A 86 29.09 -53.18 -42.52
CA LYS A 86 29.60 -52.97 -41.16
C LYS A 86 29.17 -51.62 -40.58
N GLU A 87 29.21 -50.56 -41.38
CA GLU A 87 28.70 -49.24 -41.01
C GLU A 87 27.19 -49.24 -40.78
N ALA A 88 26.41 -49.92 -41.64
CA ALA A 88 24.97 -50.07 -41.46
C ALA A 88 24.63 -50.80 -40.16
N GLN A 89 25.35 -51.87 -39.82
CA GLN A 89 25.17 -52.59 -38.56
C GLN A 89 25.50 -51.70 -37.34
N GLN A 90 26.56 -50.90 -37.41
CA GLN A 90 26.91 -49.95 -36.34
C GLN A 90 25.85 -48.84 -36.18
N ASN A 91 25.32 -48.32 -37.29
CA ASN A 91 24.27 -47.31 -37.27
C ASN A 91 22.95 -47.85 -36.69
N ILE A 92 22.57 -49.08 -37.04
CA ILE A 92 21.41 -49.76 -36.46
C ILE A 92 21.59 -49.93 -34.96
N LEU A 93 22.77 -50.36 -34.52
CA LEU A 93 23.06 -50.54 -33.10
C LEU A 93 23.02 -49.20 -32.33
N TYR A 94 23.57 -48.14 -32.92
CA TYR A 94 23.52 -46.80 -32.35
C TYR A 94 22.08 -46.27 -32.22
N LEU A 95 21.27 -46.40 -33.28
CA LEU A 95 19.87 -45.97 -33.26
C LEU A 95 19.04 -46.76 -32.25
N ASN A 96 19.25 -48.08 -32.13
CA ASN A 96 18.57 -48.90 -31.14
C ASN A 96 18.94 -48.49 -29.70
N LYS A 97 20.20 -48.11 -29.45
CA LYS A 97 20.63 -47.59 -28.15
C LYS A 97 19.97 -46.25 -27.81
N GLN A 98 19.81 -45.36 -28.79
CA GLN A 98 19.11 -44.08 -28.61
C GLN A 98 17.61 -44.29 -28.36
N ARG A 99 16.97 -45.20 -29.09
CA ARG A 99 15.55 -45.55 -28.88
C ARG A 99 15.32 -46.09 -27.47
N LEU A 100 16.21 -46.94 -26.96
CA LEU A 100 16.08 -47.50 -25.61
C LEU A 100 16.11 -46.40 -24.53
N LYS A 101 17.05 -45.46 -24.63
CA LYS A 101 17.12 -44.30 -23.72
C LYS A 101 15.86 -43.43 -23.77
N ALA A 102 15.34 -43.17 -24.97
CA ALA A 102 14.12 -42.39 -25.12
C ALA A 102 12.90 -43.07 -24.48
N VAL A 103 12.81 -44.39 -24.59
CA VAL A 103 11.74 -45.19 -23.95
C VAL A 103 11.87 -45.19 -22.43
N GLU A 104 13.10 -45.27 -21.88
CA GLU A 104 13.32 -45.18 -20.44
C GLU A 104 12.89 -43.83 -19.85
N GLU A 105 13.24 -42.72 -20.52
CA GLU A 105 12.81 -41.38 -20.12
C GLU A 105 11.29 -41.21 -20.21
N LEU A 106 10.66 -41.73 -21.27
CA LEU A 106 9.21 -41.72 -21.41
C LEU A 106 8.51 -42.49 -20.28
N ASN A 107 9.04 -43.66 -19.92
CA ASN A 107 8.53 -44.47 -18.81
C ASN A 107 8.73 -43.77 -17.46
N LYS A 108 9.80 -43.00 -17.29
CA LYS A 108 10.01 -42.17 -16.10
C LYS A 108 8.96 -41.05 -16.02
N ALA A 109 8.76 -40.30 -17.11
CA ALA A 109 7.75 -39.25 -17.16
C ALA A 109 6.33 -39.78 -16.92
N ASN A 110 5.99 -40.96 -17.46
CA ASN A 110 4.69 -41.59 -17.21
C ASN A 110 4.48 -41.98 -15.73
N ARG A 111 5.54 -42.41 -15.04
CA ARG A 111 5.47 -42.71 -13.59
C ARG A 111 5.24 -41.44 -12.77
N GLU A 112 5.94 -40.36 -13.10
CA GLU A 112 5.75 -39.05 -12.45
C GLU A 112 4.33 -38.51 -12.69
N LYS A 113 3.82 -38.64 -13.92
CA LYS A 113 2.43 -38.28 -14.25
C LYS A 113 1.42 -39.06 -13.40
N GLN A 114 1.60 -40.37 -13.27
CA GLN A 114 0.67 -41.19 -12.48
C GLN A 114 0.69 -40.77 -11.00
N LEU A 115 1.87 -40.53 -10.44
CA LEU A 115 2.03 -40.10 -9.06
C LEU A 115 1.39 -38.73 -8.78
N LEU A 116 1.45 -37.81 -9.75
CA LEU A 116 0.76 -36.52 -9.65
C LEU A 116 -0.76 -36.67 -9.72
N LEU A 117 -1.28 -37.55 -10.59
CA LEU A 117 -2.71 -37.82 -10.67
C LEU A 117 -3.25 -38.40 -9.35
N ASP A 118 -2.54 -39.37 -8.79
CA ASP A 118 -2.92 -39.97 -7.50
C ASP A 118 -2.90 -38.91 -6.38
N LYS A 119 -1.97 -37.94 -6.42
CA LYS A 119 -1.91 -36.86 -5.43
C LYS A 119 -3.05 -35.85 -5.57
N VAL A 120 -3.49 -35.56 -6.79
CA VAL A 120 -4.65 -34.70 -7.06
C VAL A 120 -5.92 -35.35 -6.49
N ASP A 121 -6.14 -36.64 -6.75
CA ASP A 121 -7.28 -37.39 -6.20
C ASP A 121 -7.29 -37.41 -4.67
N GLU A 122 -6.12 -37.49 -4.04
CA GLU A 122 -5.98 -37.45 -2.58
C GLU A 122 -6.38 -36.08 -2.01
N LEU A 123 -5.91 -34.99 -2.62
CA LEU A 123 -6.23 -33.62 -2.22
C LEU A 123 -7.71 -33.28 -2.44
N GLU A 124 -8.31 -33.75 -3.54
CA GLU A 124 -9.73 -33.57 -3.79
C GLU A 124 -10.60 -34.29 -2.76
N ASN A 125 -10.17 -35.48 -2.31
CA ASN A 125 -10.87 -36.24 -1.28
C ASN A 125 -10.71 -35.62 0.13
N GLU A 126 -9.58 -35.01 0.43
CA GLU A 126 -9.39 -34.22 1.67
C GLU A 126 -10.30 -32.99 1.69
N ASN A 127 -10.41 -32.29 0.55
CA ASN A 127 -11.24 -31.09 0.42
C ASN A 127 -12.75 -31.41 0.55
N ARG A 128 -13.21 -32.55 0.04
CA ARG A 128 -14.62 -33.00 0.19
C ARG A 128 -14.98 -33.40 1.64
N ARG A 129 -14.01 -33.74 2.48
CA ARG A 129 -14.23 -34.11 3.90
C ARG A 129 -14.22 -32.90 4.84
N ALA A 130 -13.63 -31.78 4.44
CA ALA A 130 -13.71 -30.51 5.15
C ALA A 130 -15.08 -29.85 4.87
N GLY A 131 -16.10 -30.26 5.62
CA GLY A 131 -17.48 -29.78 5.48
C GLY A 131 -17.63 -28.30 5.83
N GLY A 132 -17.50 -27.45 4.81
CA GLY A 132 -17.89 -26.04 4.79
C GLY A 132 -17.47 -25.47 3.44
N LYS A 133 -18.42 -25.03 2.59
CA LYS A 133 -18.07 -24.32 1.36
C LYS A 133 -17.44 -22.99 1.78
N ASP A 134 -16.12 -22.96 1.87
CA ASP A 134 -15.36 -21.75 2.11
C ASP A 134 -15.77 -20.69 1.08
N ASN A 135 -16.01 -19.45 1.53
CA ASN A 135 -16.29 -18.32 0.64
C ASN A 135 -15.23 -18.16 -0.46
N LEU A 136 -14.01 -18.63 -0.18
CA LEU A 136 -12.91 -18.69 -1.14
C LEU A 136 -13.15 -19.73 -2.24
N ALA A 137 -13.71 -20.91 -1.93
CA ALA A 137 -14.01 -21.95 -2.91
C ALA A 137 -15.08 -21.49 -3.92
N LEU A 138 -16.13 -20.82 -3.44
CA LEU A 138 -17.19 -20.24 -4.29
C LEU A 138 -16.64 -19.16 -5.23
N CYS A 139 -15.70 -18.32 -4.76
CA CYS A 139 -15.06 -17.31 -5.59
C CYS A 139 -14.25 -17.93 -6.73
N TRP A 140 -13.49 -19.00 -6.45
CA TRP A 140 -12.71 -19.70 -7.48
C TRP A 140 -13.59 -20.34 -8.53
N GLU A 141 -14.74 -20.89 -8.15
CA GLU A 141 -15.69 -21.53 -9.05
C GLU A 141 -16.32 -20.53 -10.03
N VAL A 142 -16.65 -19.32 -9.57
CA VAL A 142 -17.13 -18.22 -10.43
C VAL A 142 -16.03 -17.71 -11.35
N LEU A 143 -14.79 -17.59 -10.87
CA LEU A 143 -13.64 -17.19 -11.70
C LEU A 143 -13.38 -18.21 -12.82
N LEU A 144 -13.45 -19.51 -12.50
CA LEU A 144 -13.31 -20.58 -13.48
C LEU A 144 -14.44 -20.57 -14.53
N ARG A 145 -15.67 -20.24 -14.14
CA ARG A 145 -16.76 -20.02 -15.10
C ARG A 145 -16.51 -18.83 -16.01
N ILE A 146 -16.00 -17.71 -15.49
CA ILE A 146 -15.61 -16.57 -16.32
C ILE A 146 -14.55 -16.99 -17.35
N ASP A 147 -13.57 -17.78 -16.95
CA ASP A 147 -12.55 -18.30 -17.87
C ASP A 147 -13.15 -19.26 -18.92
N SER A 148 -14.11 -20.11 -18.52
CA SER A 148 -14.87 -20.96 -19.44
C SER A 148 -15.67 -20.15 -20.47
N LEU A 149 -16.21 -18.99 -20.08
CA LEU A 149 -16.95 -18.08 -20.98
C LEU A 149 -16.04 -17.40 -22.01
N VAL A 150 -14.79 -17.12 -21.64
CA VAL A 150 -13.77 -16.63 -22.58
C VAL A 150 -13.40 -17.72 -23.58
N LEU A 151 -13.18 -18.94 -23.09
CA LEU A 151 -12.86 -20.10 -23.94
C LEU A 151 -14.02 -20.46 -24.89
N GLY A 152 -15.25 -20.24 -24.45
CA GLY A 152 -16.47 -20.39 -25.25
C GLY A 152 -16.81 -19.20 -26.15
N GLU A 153 -15.92 -18.21 -26.28
CA GLU A 153 -16.10 -16.98 -27.06
C GLU A 153 -17.37 -16.15 -26.70
N MET A 154 -17.95 -16.36 -25.51
CA MET A 154 -19.16 -15.65 -25.07
C MET A 154 -18.87 -14.24 -24.57
N ILE A 155 -17.65 -13.99 -24.09
CA ILE A 155 -17.18 -12.69 -23.62
C ILE A 155 -15.75 -12.43 -24.08
N SER A 156 -15.39 -11.16 -24.25
CA SER A 156 -14.02 -10.76 -24.60
C SER A 156 -13.06 -10.92 -23.43
N ILE A 157 -11.76 -11.02 -23.72
CA ILE A 157 -10.69 -11.06 -22.69
C ILE A 157 -10.73 -9.81 -21.81
N ALA A 158 -11.03 -8.64 -22.39
CA ALA A 158 -11.15 -7.37 -21.68
C ALA A 158 -12.33 -7.39 -20.69
N GLU A 159 -13.51 -7.82 -21.16
CA GLU A 159 -14.70 -7.95 -20.34
C GLU A 159 -14.50 -8.97 -19.20
N ALA A 160 -13.89 -10.12 -19.50
CA ALA A 160 -13.55 -11.11 -18.48
C ALA A 160 -12.56 -10.59 -17.43
N SER A 161 -11.63 -9.70 -17.82
CA SER A 161 -10.74 -9.03 -16.87
C SER A 161 -11.51 -8.17 -15.88
N ASP A 162 -12.47 -7.37 -16.36
CA ASP A 162 -13.30 -6.52 -15.52
C ASP A 162 -14.21 -7.34 -14.59
N LEU A 163 -14.81 -8.42 -15.09
CA LEU A 163 -15.64 -9.32 -14.29
C LEU A 163 -14.84 -10.05 -13.21
N ARG A 164 -13.62 -10.53 -13.52
CA ARG A 164 -12.71 -11.14 -12.54
C ARG A 164 -12.35 -10.18 -11.42
N ARG A 165 -12.06 -8.91 -11.75
CA ARG A 165 -11.81 -7.86 -10.75
C ARG A 165 -12.99 -7.69 -9.79
N ILE A 166 -14.22 -7.63 -10.30
CA ILE A 166 -15.43 -7.50 -9.46
C ILE A 166 -15.59 -8.67 -8.48
N VAL A 167 -15.37 -9.90 -8.94
CA VAL A 167 -15.45 -11.11 -8.11
C VAL A 167 -14.35 -11.12 -7.04
N ILE A 168 -13.14 -10.65 -7.39
CA ILE A 168 -12.00 -10.57 -6.47
C ILE A 168 -12.15 -9.46 -5.44
N ASP A 169 -12.64 -8.28 -5.81
CA ASP A 169 -12.73 -7.11 -4.92
C ASP A 169 -13.80 -7.28 -3.83
N ARG A 170 -14.78 -8.16 -4.04
CA ARG A 170 -15.88 -8.42 -3.08
C ARG A 170 -15.73 -9.68 -2.24
N LYS A 171 -14.52 -10.24 -2.17
CA LYS A 171 -14.13 -11.52 -1.53
C LYS A 171 -14.60 -11.81 -0.09
N VAL A 172 -15.24 -10.87 0.63
CA VAL A 172 -15.47 -10.99 2.08
C VAL A 172 -16.94 -10.86 2.53
N SER A 173 -17.89 -10.39 1.71
CA SER A 173 -19.20 -9.97 2.26
C SER A 173 -20.46 -10.62 1.69
N VAL A 174 -20.40 -11.57 0.76
CA VAL A 174 -21.63 -12.10 0.13
C VAL A 174 -21.55 -13.60 -0.23
N ALA A 175 -21.38 -14.44 0.79
CA ALA A 175 -21.41 -15.91 0.67
C ALA A 175 -22.73 -16.42 0.02
N ASP A 176 -23.85 -15.82 0.42
CA ASP A 176 -25.19 -16.23 -0.01
C ASP A 176 -25.45 -15.90 -1.49
N LEU A 177 -24.88 -14.80 -1.99
CA LEU A 177 -25.11 -14.31 -3.35
C LEU A 177 -24.40 -15.15 -4.42
N PHE A 178 -23.18 -15.61 -4.13
CA PHE A 178 -22.43 -16.45 -5.06
C PHE A 178 -23.00 -17.86 -5.15
N SER A 179 -23.58 -18.36 -4.05
CA SER A 179 -24.30 -19.64 -4.03
C SER A 179 -25.48 -19.61 -5.01
N ASP A 180 -26.30 -18.55 -4.97
CA ASP A 180 -27.42 -18.35 -5.90
C ASP A 180 -26.97 -18.14 -7.35
N MET A 181 -25.81 -17.49 -7.56
CA MET A 181 -25.26 -17.27 -8.92
C MET A 181 -24.65 -18.54 -9.52
N LEU A 182 -24.12 -19.46 -8.71
CA LEU A 182 -23.53 -20.71 -9.18
C LEU A 182 -24.56 -21.68 -9.74
N GLU A 183 -25.81 -21.61 -9.26
CA GLU A 183 -26.92 -22.43 -9.79
C GLU A 183 -27.50 -21.88 -11.11
N LYS A 184 -27.19 -20.62 -11.47
CA LYS A 184 -27.70 -19.97 -12.69
C LYS A 184 -26.97 -20.46 -13.93
N ARG A 185 -27.66 -20.40 -15.09
CA ARG A 185 -27.04 -20.68 -16.40
C ARG A 185 -26.10 -19.55 -16.81
N ASP A 186 -25.16 -19.84 -17.70
CA ASP A 186 -24.10 -18.91 -18.11
C ASP A 186 -24.61 -17.54 -18.59
N ALA A 187 -25.74 -17.50 -19.32
CA ALA A 187 -26.37 -16.24 -19.76
C ALA A 187 -26.97 -15.42 -18.60
N GLU A 188 -27.57 -16.10 -17.61
CA GLU A 188 -28.16 -15.48 -16.42
C GLU A 188 -27.06 -15.01 -15.45
N LEU A 189 -25.99 -15.80 -15.31
CA LEU A 189 -24.77 -15.42 -14.59
C LEU A 189 -24.14 -14.18 -15.20
N LEU A 190 -24.01 -14.11 -16.53
CA LEU A 190 -23.49 -12.93 -17.23
C LEU A 190 -24.37 -11.69 -17.05
N ALA A 191 -25.70 -11.85 -17.10
CA ALA A 191 -26.63 -10.76 -16.86
C ALA A 191 -26.49 -10.19 -15.43
N GLU A 192 -26.39 -11.07 -14.43
CA GLU A 192 -26.14 -10.68 -13.04
C GLU A 192 -24.79 -9.99 -12.88
N LEU A 193 -23.71 -10.58 -13.41
CA LEU A 193 -22.37 -10.01 -13.34
C LEU A 193 -22.29 -8.62 -14.01
N ARG A 194 -23.00 -8.41 -15.12
CA ARG A 194 -23.11 -7.09 -15.77
C ARG A 194 -23.95 -6.12 -14.94
N HIS A 195 -25.05 -6.59 -14.33
CA HIS A 195 -25.84 -5.78 -13.40
C HIS A 195 -25.01 -5.35 -12.16
N PHE A 196 -24.15 -6.24 -11.64
CA PHE A 196 -23.18 -5.91 -10.60
C PHE A 196 -22.15 -4.86 -11.05
N SER A 197 -21.71 -4.93 -12.30
CA SER A 197 -20.80 -3.93 -12.89
C SER A 197 -21.45 -2.55 -12.98
N GLU A 198 -22.71 -2.48 -13.42
CA GLU A 198 -23.47 -1.23 -13.58
C GLU A 198 -23.95 -0.63 -12.24
N GLY A 199 -24.40 -1.45 -11.30
CA GLY A 199 -24.87 -1.03 -9.98
C GLY A 199 -23.76 -0.69 -8.97
N SER A 200 -22.50 -1.04 -9.24
CA SER A 200 -21.38 -0.87 -8.30
C SER A 200 -20.36 0.21 -8.65
N ARG A 201 -20.56 0.99 -9.72
CA ARG A 201 -19.82 2.26 -9.90
C ARG A 201 -20.30 3.30 -8.88
N LYS A 202 -20.15 3.03 -7.58
CA LYS A 202 -20.04 4.10 -6.58
C LYS A 202 -18.83 4.91 -7.03
N LYS A 203 -19.06 6.12 -7.54
CA LYS A 203 -17.98 7.08 -7.76
C LYS A 203 -17.20 7.15 -6.46
N GLY A 204 -15.90 6.87 -6.51
CA GLY A 204 -15.05 7.00 -5.34
C GLY A 204 -15.13 8.43 -4.84
N TYR A 205 -15.26 8.60 -3.53
CA TYR A 205 -15.19 9.93 -2.92
C TYR A 205 -13.84 10.60 -3.16
N HIS A 206 -13.86 11.92 -3.32
CA HIS A 206 -12.69 12.77 -3.22
C HIS A 206 -12.51 13.22 -1.76
N ILE A 207 -11.42 12.77 -1.14
CA ILE A 207 -11.11 12.98 0.26
C ILE A 207 -9.81 13.77 0.36
N ILE A 208 -9.83 14.88 1.08
CA ILE A 208 -8.62 15.65 1.39
C ILE A 208 -8.39 15.61 2.89
N HIS A 209 -7.26 15.04 3.31
CA HIS A 209 -6.79 15.14 4.67
C HIS A 209 -6.06 16.47 4.86
N ILE A 210 -6.41 17.21 5.91
CA ILE A 210 -5.62 18.35 6.39
C ILE A 210 -5.04 17.91 7.72
N CYS A 211 -3.73 17.75 7.78
CA CYS A 211 -3.04 17.23 8.96
C CYS A 211 -1.70 17.94 9.17
N THR A 212 -1.06 17.64 10.29
CA THR A 212 0.26 18.14 10.68
C THR A 212 1.36 17.11 10.42
N GLU A 213 1.02 15.83 10.32
CA GLU A 213 1.96 14.73 10.20
C GLU A 213 1.56 13.72 9.12
N MET A 214 2.56 13.11 8.47
CA MET A 214 2.40 12.02 7.51
C MET A 214 3.74 11.29 7.34
N GLU A 215 3.73 9.97 7.42
CA GLU A 215 4.92 9.15 7.20
C GLU A 215 5.16 8.93 5.69
N PRO A 216 6.40 9.01 5.17
CA PRO A 216 7.68 9.15 5.88
C PRO A 216 8.13 10.61 6.08
N LEU A 217 7.32 11.59 5.69
CA LEU A 217 7.74 12.99 5.56
C LEU A 217 8.04 13.67 6.88
N VAL A 218 7.15 13.49 7.86
CA VAL A 218 7.29 14.03 9.21
C VAL A 218 6.47 13.18 10.17
N SER A 219 7.15 12.67 11.20
CA SER A 219 6.57 11.75 12.18
C SER A 219 7.04 12.13 13.58
N VAL A 220 6.09 12.51 14.43
CA VAL A 220 6.31 12.83 15.85
C VAL A 220 5.54 11.84 16.72
N GLY A 221 4.31 11.51 16.32
CA GLY A 221 3.42 10.65 17.07
C GLY A 221 2.66 9.64 16.21
N PRO A 222 1.59 9.02 16.76
CA PRO A 222 0.83 7.99 16.06
C PRO A 222 0.00 8.53 14.88
N LEU A 223 -0.10 9.85 14.72
CA LEU A 223 -0.85 10.47 13.62
C LEU A 223 -0.20 10.18 12.26
N ALA A 224 1.12 10.31 12.15
CA ALA A 224 1.84 10.14 10.88
C ALA A 224 1.60 8.78 10.21
N PRO A 225 1.84 7.61 10.87
CA PRO A 225 1.56 6.30 10.29
C PRO A 225 0.05 6.10 10.04
N TYR A 226 -0.82 6.67 10.89
CA TYR A 226 -2.26 6.58 10.70
C TYR A 226 -2.72 7.26 9.41
N ILE A 227 -2.26 8.49 9.13
CA ILE A 227 -2.59 9.22 7.90
C ILE A 227 -2.13 8.44 6.68
N THR A 228 -0.89 7.96 6.69
CA THR A 228 -0.32 7.22 5.56
C THR A 228 -1.07 5.91 5.31
N GLY A 229 -1.28 5.10 6.36
CA GLY A 229 -2.02 3.85 6.26
C GLY A 229 -3.46 4.05 5.81
N LEU A 230 -4.17 5.02 6.40
CA LEU A 230 -5.56 5.33 6.04
C LEU A 230 -5.66 5.78 4.59
N SER A 231 -4.79 6.70 4.15
CA SER A 231 -4.78 7.24 2.80
C SER A 231 -4.55 6.15 1.76
N CYS A 232 -3.56 5.28 1.99
CA CYS A 232 -3.26 4.14 1.13
C CYS A 232 -4.44 3.17 1.02
N VAL A 233 -5.09 2.83 2.14
CA VAL A 233 -6.24 1.92 2.14
C VAL A 233 -7.45 2.53 1.43
N LEU A 234 -7.73 3.82 1.65
CA LEU A 234 -8.81 4.53 0.97
C LEU A 234 -8.57 4.60 -0.54
N GLN A 235 -7.33 4.87 -0.96
CA GLN A 235 -6.97 4.87 -2.37
C GLN A 235 -7.12 3.48 -3.02
N ARG A 236 -6.69 2.41 -2.34
CA ARG A 236 -6.90 1.02 -2.80
C ARG A 236 -8.38 0.64 -2.93
N LYS A 237 -9.26 1.28 -2.14
CA LYS A 237 -10.72 1.15 -2.25
C LYS A 237 -11.33 1.99 -3.38
N GLY A 238 -10.52 2.68 -4.18
CA GLY A 238 -10.96 3.45 -5.35
C GLY A 238 -11.34 4.89 -5.05
N HIS A 239 -10.97 5.43 -3.88
CA HIS A 239 -11.17 6.85 -3.55
C HIS A 239 -10.01 7.72 -4.05
N LEU A 240 -10.29 8.97 -4.41
CA LEU A 240 -9.25 9.95 -4.68
C LEU A 240 -8.86 10.57 -3.34
N VAL A 241 -7.61 10.35 -2.91
CA VAL A 241 -7.11 10.83 -1.62
C VAL A 241 -5.95 11.79 -1.83
N GLU A 242 -6.02 12.94 -1.18
CA GLU A 242 -4.93 13.92 -1.12
C GLU A 242 -4.66 14.33 0.32
N VAL A 243 -3.44 14.78 0.58
CA VAL A 243 -3.00 15.24 1.90
C VAL A 243 -2.41 16.64 1.78
N ILE A 244 -2.85 17.56 2.64
CA ILE A 244 -2.29 18.90 2.76
C ILE A 244 -1.53 18.98 4.09
N LEU A 245 -0.27 19.43 4.02
CA LEU A 245 0.66 19.55 5.14
C LEU A 245 1.31 20.95 5.16
N PRO A 246 1.74 21.45 6.33
CA PRO A 246 2.66 22.57 6.39
C PRO A 246 4.01 22.19 5.79
N LYS A 247 4.69 23.13 5.12
CA LYS A 247 6.06 22.89 4.65
C LYS A 247 7.07 23.09 5.78
N TYR A 248 7.28 22.08 6.62
CA TYR A 248 8.31 22.13 7.66
C TYR A 248 9.73 22.17 7.07
N ALA A 249 10.67 22.75 7.81
CA ALA A 249 12.09 22.69 7.46
C ALA A 249 12.67 21.27 7.58
N SER A 250 12.09 20.45 8.48
CA SER A 250 12.49 19.07 8.75
C SER A 250 11.80 18.02 7.87
N LEU A 251 11.01 18.43 6.86
CA LEU A 251 10.38 17.49 5.93
C LEU A 251 11.43 16.69 5.18
N ASP A 252 11.28 15.37 5.15
CA ASP A 252 12.03 14.52 4.24
C ASP A 252 11.46 14.65 2.82
N LEU A 253 12.07 15.52 2.02
CA LEU A 253 11.64 15.78 0.65
C LEU A 253 12.16 14.76 -0.35
N ASP A 254 13.14 13.93 0.01
CA ASP A 254 13.71 12.92 -0.88
C ASP A 254 12.70 11.79 -1.14
N GLU A 255 11.79 11.57 -0.19
CA GLU A 255 10.67 10.63 -0.29
C GLU A 255 9.52 11.16 -1.18
N VAL A 256 9.55 12.42 -1.60
CA VAL A 256 8.50 13.03 -2.41
C VAL A 256 8.81 12.92 -3.90
N GLN A 257 8.03 12.10 -4.60
CA GLN A 257 8.16 11.95 -6.05
C GLN A 257 7.53 13.13 -6.79
N GLY A 258 8.26 13.68 -7.77
CA GLY A 258 7.74 14.74 -8.63
C GLY A 258 7.47 16.06 -7.91
N LEU A 259 8.20 16.33 -6.81
CA LEU A 259 8.09 17.58 -6.06
C LEU A 259 8.30 18.79 -6.99
N ARG A 260 7.30 19.67 -7.05
CA ARG A 260 7.36 20.91 -7.82
C ARG A 260 6.63 22.06 -7.13
N GLU A 261 7.16 23.27 -7.29
CA GLU A 261 6.44 24.49 -6.94
C GLU A 261 5.33 24.75 -7.97
N VAL A 262 4.14 25.10 -7.50
CA VAL A 262 3.04 25.54 -8.35
C VAL A 262 3.22 27.03 -8.58
N GLU A 263 3.48 27.42 -9.83
CA GLU A 263 3.60 28.82 -10.25
C GLU A 263 2.23 29.51 -10.31
N ALA A 264 1.61 29.65 -9.14
CA ALA A 264 0.35 30.37 -8.98
C ALA A 264 0.45 31.22 -7.73
N GLU A 265 0.03 32.48 -7.85
CA GLU A 265 -0.15 33.34 -6.70
C GLU A 265 -1.08 32.66 -5.69
N SER A 266 -0.71 32.57 -4.43
CA SER A 266 -1.57 32.03 -3.37
C SER A 266 -1.51 32.97 -2.19
N TYR A 267 -2.66 33.51 -1.79
CA TYR A 267 -2.75 34.48 -0.70
C TYR A 267 -3.78 34.01 0.32
N SER A 268 -3.45 34.16 1.60
CA SER A 268 -4.33 33.78 2.71
C SER A 268 -4.51 34.94 3.65
N TYR A 269 -5.73 35.14 4.13
CA TYR A 269 -6.01 36.16 5.14
C TYR A 269 -5.39 35.75 6.48
N PHE A 270 -4.59 36.63 7.08
CA PHE A 270 -4.17 36.49 8.46
C PHE A 270 -3.92 37.85 9.11
N ASN A 271 -4.47 38.06 10.31
CA ASN A 271 -4.27 39.26 11.12
C ASN A 271 -4.55 40.57 10.36
N GLY A 272 -5.67 40.64 9.64
CA GLY A 272 -6.10 41.85 8.92
C GLY A 272 -5.48 42.06 7.54
N GLN A 273 -4.62 41.17 7.06
CA GLN A 273 -3.92 41.32 5.78
C GLN A 273 -3.87 40.02 4.98
N LEU A 274 -3.64 40.12 3.67
CA LEU A 274 -3.38 38.98 2.80
C LEU A 274 -1.88 38.69 2.75
N HIS A 275 -1.50 37.44 3.03
CA HIS A 275 -0.12 36.99 3.05
C HIS A 275 0.12 35.96 1.94
N GLY A 276 1.23 36.12 1.22
CA GLY A 276 1.60 35.20 0.14
C GLY A 276 2.08 33.84 0.65
N ASN A 277 1.81 32.80 -0.13
CA ASN A 277 2.21 31.42 0.10
C ASN A 277 2.84 30.84 -1.17
N LYS A 278 3.85 29.99 -0.98
CA LYS A 278 4.31 29.05 -2.01
C LYS A 278 3.62 27.71 -1.80
N ILE A 279 3.10 27.16 -2.89
CA ILE A 279 2.44 25.85 -2.89
C ILE A 279 3.34 24.87 -3.58
N TRP A 280 3.61 23.75 -2.93
CA TRP A 280 4.40 22.66 -3.49
C TRP A 280 3.52 21.43 -3.62
N THR A 281 3.66 20.68 -4.70
CA THR A 281 2.92 19.44 -4.92
C THR A 281 3.86 18.31 -5.24
N GLY A 282 3.51 17.10 -4.79
CA GLY A 282 4.24 15.88 -5.12
C GLY A 282 3.39 14.65 -4.83
N VAL A 283 4.02 13.48 -4.86
CA VAL A 283 3.37 12.19 -4.61
C VAL A 283 4.19 11.36 -3.65
N VAL A 284 3.53 10.76 -2.65
CA VAL A 284 4.14 9.87 -1.65
C VAL A 284 3.26 8.63 -1.52
N TYR A 285 3.85 7.44 -1.73
CA TYR A 285 3.10 6.17 -1.75
C TYR A 285 1.85 6.17 -2.65
N GLY A 286 1.88 6.93 -3.75
CA GLY A 286 0.74 7.09 -4.67
C GLY A 286 -0.29 8.14 -4.23
N ILE A 287 -0.14 8.73 -3.03
CA ILE A 287 -1.01 9.78 -2.50
C ILE A 287 -0.51 11.15 -2.92
N GLY A 288 -1.41 11.99 -3.43
CA GLY A 288 -1.08 13.37 -3.78
C GLY A 288 -0.85 14.20 -2.52
N VAL A 289 0.34 14.79 -2.38
CA VAL A 289 0.70 15.65 -1.23
C VAL A 289 0.83 17.10 -1.69
N THR A 290 0.31 18.02 -0.88
CA THR A 290 0.46 19.46 -1.06
C THR A 290 1.09 20.08 0.18
N PHE A 291 2.16 20.85 0.00
CA PHE A 291 2.80 21.61 1.07
C PHE A 291 2.53 23.09 0.94
N ILE A 292 2.11 23.70 2.05
CA ILE A 292 1.89 25.15 2.14
C ILE A 292 3.08 25.78 2.86
N GLN A 293 3.77 26.68 2.16
CA GLN A 293 4.88 27.44 2.70
C GLN A 293 4.51 28.93 2.80
N PRO A 294 4.33 29.48 4.01
CA PRO A 294 4.13 30.91 4.19
C PRO A 294 5.37 31.69 3.77
N LEU A 295 5.20 32.79 3.03
CA LEU A 295 6.32 33.68 2.67
C LEU A 295 6.67 34.66 3.79
N TYR A 296 5.67 35.32 4.35
CA TYR A 296 5.86 36.31 5.43
C TYR A 296 6.12 35.63 6.78
N PHE A 297 5.33 34.60 7.10
CA PHE A 297 5.45 33.82 8.34
C PHE A 297 6.30 32.56 8.15
N SER A 298 7.40 32.65 7.39
CA SER A 298 8.27 31.49 7.11
C SER A 298 8.79 30.81 8.38
N SER A 299 9.03 31.58 9.44
CA SER A 299 9.42 31.09 10.76
C SER A 299 8.38 30.23 11.47
N PHE A 300 7.12 30.17 11.00
CA PHE A 300 6.10 29.28 11.58
C PHE A 300 6.45 27.81 11.37
N PHE A 301 7.02 27.43 10.23
CA PHE A 301 7.31 26.02 9.92
C PHE A 301 8.80 25.75 9.70
N SER A 302 9.64 26.78 9.73
CA SER A 302 11.10 26.64 9.73
C SER A 302 11.68 26.60 11.15
N ARG A 303 11.33 25.56 11.93
CA ARG A 303 11.81 25.34 13.31
C ARG A 303 12.21 23.87 13.52
N ASP A 304 12.93 23.61 14.60
CA ASP A 304 13.45 22.28 14.93
C ASP A 304 12.35 21.28 15.34
N SER A 305 11.38 21.72 16.13
CA SER A 305 10.24 20.90 16.59
C SER A 305 8.97 21.22 15.80
N ILE A 306 8.02 20.27 15.81
CA ILE A 306 6.71 20.45 15.19
C ILE A 306 5.73 21.14 16.12
N TYR A 307 5.70 20.74 17.40
CA TYR A 307 4.78 21.22 18.44
C TYR A 307 5.53 21.88 19.60
N ASP A 308 4.77 22.28 20.62
CA ASP A 308 5.21 22.82 21.91
C ASP A 308 5.77 24.24 21.84
N TYR A 309 5.27 25.04 20.88
CA TYR A 309 5.57 26.46 20.83
C TYR A 309 4.43 27.31 21.40
N PRO A 310 4.74 28.45 22.06
CA PRO A 310 3.73 29.37 22.59
C PRO A 310 2.78 29.94 21.53
N ASP A 311 3.18 29.92 20.26
CA ASP A 311 2.42 30.41 19.11
C ASP A 311 1.85 29.29 18.22
N ASP A 312 1.72 28.06 18.74
CA ASP A 312 1.16 26.93 17.98
C ASP A 312 -0.25 27.21 17.49
N PHE A 313 -1.07 27.91 18.29
CA PHE A 313 -2.39 28.34 17.84
C PHE A 313 -2.31 29.18 16.57
N GLU A 314 -1.46 30.22 16.54
CA GLU A 314 -1.28 31.12 15.41
C GLU A 314 -0.75 30.37 14.18
N ARG A 315 0.24 29.48 14.38
CA ARG A 315 0.86 28.66 13.32
C ARG A 315 -0.19 27.78 12.63
N PHE A 316 -0.91 26.97 13.40
CA PHE A 316 -1.86 26.01 12.85
C PHE A 316 -3.16 26.68 12.38
N THR A 317 -3.53 27.82 12.96
CA THR A 317 -4.63 28.66 12.46
C THR A 317 -4.30 29.27 11.10
N TYR A 318 -3.08 29.78 10.90
CA TYR A 318 -2.62 30.25 9.59
C TYR A 318 -2.67 29.12 8.56
N PHE A 319 -2.12 27.95 8.91
CA PHE A 319 -2.11 26.79 8.02
C PHE A 319 -3.51 26.29 7.66
N SER A 320 -4.40 26.19 8.64
CA SER A 320 -5.81 25.80 8.44
C SER A 320 -6.51 26.76 7.47
N ARG A 321 -6.30 28.07 7.65
CA ARG A 321 -6.84 29.08 6.76
C ARG A 321 -6.27 28.98 5.34
N ALA A 322 -4.95 28.85 5.21
CA ALA A 322 -4.28 28.75 3.93
C ALA A 322 -4.64 27.45 3.17
N SER A 323 -4.92 26.36 3.89
CA SER A 323 -5.40 25.10 3.30
C SER A 323 -6.74 25.29 2.61
N LEU A 324 -7.68 25.97 3.26
CA LEU A 324 -8.99 26.27 2.67
C LEU A 324 -8.90 27.27 1.51
N ASP A 325 -8.09 28.33 1.65
CA ASP A 325 -7.85 29.29 0.55
C ASP A 325 -7.23 28.58 -0.67
N TYR A 326 -6.30 27.64 -0.47
CA TYR A 326 -5.75 26.80 -1.55
C TYR A 326 -6.80 25.90 -2.19
N ILE A 327 -7.62 25.20 -1.41
CA ILE A 327 -8.69 24.32 -1.92
C ILE A 327 -9.67 25.12 -2.78
N ALA A 328 -10.13 26.27 -2.27
CA ALA A 328 -11.05 27.15 -2.98
C ALA A 328 -10.43 27.71 -4.28
N LYS A 329 -9.18 28.20 -4.21
CA LYS A 329 -8.49 28.78 -5.38
C LYS A 329 -8.14 27.75 -6.45
N SER A 330 -7.81 26.52 -6.04
CA SER A 330 -7.54 25.41 -6.97
C SER A 330 -8.80 24.83 -7.62
N GLY A 331 -10.00 25.28 -7.22
CA GLY A 331 -11.27 24.79 -7.74
C GLY A 331 -11.60 23.35 -7.34
N LYS A 332 -10.89 22.80 -6.33
CA LYS A 332 -11.16 21.46 -5.82
C LYS A 332 -12.49 21.45 -5.08
N GLN A 333 -13.30 20.43 -5.33
CA GLN A 333 -14.57 20.20 -4.63
C GLN A 333 -14.54 18.82 -3.99
N PRO A 334 -13.80 18.65 -2.88
CA PRO A 334 -13.75 17.37 -2.18
C PRO A 334 -15.14 17.01 -1.63
N ASP A 335 -15.47 15.73 -1.67
CA ASP A 335 -16.65 15.23 -0.98
C ASP A 335 -16.46 15.28 0.55
N VAL A 336 -15.22 15.03 1.00
CA VAL A 336 -14.86 15.00 2.42
C VAL A 336 -13.58 15.77 2.71
N LEU A 337 -13.64 16.70 3.66
CA LEU A 337 -12.47 17.23 4.37
C LEU A 337 -12.28 16.45 5.66
N HIS A 338 -11.14 15.78 5.80
CA HIS A 338 -10.82 15.00 6.98
C HIS A 338 -9.75 15.71 7.79
N LEU A 339 -10.18 16.26 8.92
CA LEU A 339 -9.38 17.01 9.89
C LEU A 339 -8.85 16.07 10.97
N HIS A 340 -7.72 16.43 11.55
CA HIS A 340 -7.05 15.65 12.58
C HIS A 340 -6.63 16.53 13.75
N ASN A 341 -7.03 16.10 14.94
CA ASN A 341 -6.72 16.73 16.23
C ASN A 341 -7.12 18.22 16.30
N TRP A 342 -6.63 18.93 17.32
CA TRP A 342 -7.00 20.32 17.57
C TRP A 342 -6.33 21.28 16.57
N GLU A 343 -5.16 20.92 16.05
CA GLU A 343 -4.33 21.73 15.17
C GLU A 343 -5.08 22.12 13.89
N THR A 344 -5.94 21.23 13.39
CA THR A 344 -6.74 21.48 12.19
C THR A 344 -8.24 21.66 12.47
N ALA A 345 -8.66 21.56 13.74
CA ALA A 345 -10.06 21.66 14.14
C ALA A 345 -10.71 23.02 13.80
N ILE A 346 -9.92 24.10 13.76
CA ILE A 346 -10.41 25.44 13.40
C ILE A 346 -10.89 25.53 11.93
N VAL A 347 -10.51 24.57 11.08
CA VAL A 347 -11.06 24.43 9.72
C VAL A 347 -12.59 24.30 9.77
N GLY A 348 -13.16 23.64 10.78
CA GLY A 348 -14.61 23.48 10.95
C GLY A 348 -15.37 24.82 10.91
N PRO A 349 -15.20 25.71 11.90
CA PRO A 349 -15.86 27.02 11.90
C PRO A 349 -15.47 27.88 10.68
N LEU A 350 -14.19 27.87 10.26
CA LEU A 350 -13.75 28.60 9.06
C LEU A 350 -14.52 28.19 7.81
N PHE A 351 -14.69 26.88 7.61
CA PHE A 351 -15.37 26.32 6.47
C PHE A 351 -16.81 26.80 6.40
N TRP A 352 -17.58 26.65 7.48
CA TRP A 352 -19.01 26.98 7.46
C TRP A 352 -19.30 28.48 7.37
N ASP A 353 -18.48 29.31 8.02
CA ASP A 353 -18.70 30.76 8.02
C ASP A 353 -18.29 31.42 6.70
N ILE A 354 -17.23 30.91 6.06
CA ILE A 354 -16.55 31.58 4.94
C ILE A 354 -16.61 30.74 3.65
N PHE A 355 -16.11 29.50 3.67
CA PHE A 355 -15.82 28.74 2.45
C PHE A 355 -17.01 27.94 1.89
N ALA A 356 -17.96 27.54 2.73
CA ALA A 356 -19.17 26.85 2.28
C ALA A 356 -19.95 27.70 1.25
N LYS A 357 -19.92 29.03 1.42
CA LYS A 357 -20.53 30.01 0.51
C LYS A 357 -19.71 30.26 -0.76
N GLN A 358 -18.46 29.79 -0.82
CA GLN A 358 -17.54 29.96 -1.95
C GLN A 358 -17.52 28.74 -2.89
N GLY A 359 -18.55 27.89 -2.82
CA GLY A 359 -18.68 26.72 -3.70
C GLY A 359 -18.32 25.37 -3.06
N LEU A 360 -17.95 25.35 -1.78
CA LEU A 360 -17.67 24.11 -1.05
C LEU A 360 -18.87 23.57 -0.25
N GLY A 361 -20.08 24.11 -0.38
CA GLY A 361 -21.22 23.76 0.47
C GLY A 361 -21.68 22.28 0.46
N ASN A 362 -21.28 21.52 -0.57
CA ASN A 362 -21.56 20.07 -0.65
C ASN A 362 -20.56 19.21 0.12
N THR A 363 -19.36 19.73 0.40
CA THR A 363 -18.32 19.05 1.14
C THR A 363 -18.78 18.76 2.58
N ARG A 364 -18.37 17.61 3.11
CA ARG A 364 -18.61 17.20 4.50
C ARG A 364 -17.31 17.18 5.28
N ILE A 365 -17.39 17.51 6.57
CA ILE A 365 -16.24 17.56 7.45
C ILE A 365 -16.26 16.34 8.38
N LEU A 366 -15.15 15.62 8.40
CA LEU A 366 -14.87 14.55 9.34
C LEU A 366 -13.71 15.00 10.23
N LEU A 367 -13.82 14.84 11.54
CA LEU A 367 -12.71 15.09 12.47
C LEU A 367 -12.27 13.78 13.14
N SER A 368 -11.00 13.43 13.06
CA SER A 368 -10.40 12.39 13.89
C SER A 368 -9.68 13.00 15.08
N CYS A 369 -9.95 12.49 16.28
CA CYS A 369 -9.27 12.88 17.52
C CYS A 369 -8.45 11.70 18.06
N ASN A 370 -7.13 11.87 18.17
CA ASN A 370 -6.22 10.88 18.76
C ASN A 370 -6.19 10.93 20.30
N GLY A 371 -6.77 11.98 20.88
CA GLY A 371 -6.82 12.21 22.31
C GLY A 371 -7.57 13.50 22.63
N PHE A 372 -7.73 13.78 23.93
CA PHE A 372 -8.36 14.99 24.45
C PHE A 372 -7.46 15.74 25.44
N GLU A 373 -6.20 15.32 25.55
CA GLU A 373 -5.19 15.93 26.40
C GLU A 373 -4.81 17.32 25.88
N SER A 374 -4.66 17.45 24.56
CA SER A 374 -4.42 18.74 23.91
C SER A 374 -5.68 19.22 23.19
N GLN A 375 -6.28 20.30 23.71
CA GLN A 375 -7.52 20.88 23.18
C GLN A 375 -7.35 22.29 22.61
N CYS A 376 -6.22 22.93 22.94
CA CYS A 376 -5.90 24.35 22.68
C CYS A 376 -6.99 25.31 23.21
N LEU A 377 -6.71 25.92 24.36
CA LEU A 377 -7.55 26.94 24.97
C LEU A 377 -6.94 28.31 24.75
N GLU A 378 -7.68 29.22 24.13
CA GLU A 378 -7.17 30.51 23.69
C GLU A 378 -8.12 31.66 23.98
N GLU A 379 -7.59 32.87 23.94
CA GLU A 379 -8.39 34.09 24.10
C GLU A 379 -9.28 34.31 22.87
N PRO A 380 -10.58 34.62 23.03
CA PRO A 380 -11.53 34.70 21.92
C PRO A 380 -11.12 35.65 20.80
N TYR A 381 -10.46 36.76 21.13
CA TYR A 381 -10.04 37.76 20.13
C TYR A 381 -9.07 37.18 19.09
N LYS A 382 -8.31 36.12 19.43
CA LYS A 382 -7.38 35.47 18.51
C LYS A 382 -8.08 34.79 17.33
N LEU A 383 -9.38 34.48 17.44
CA LEU A 383 -10.17 33.97 16.30
C LEU A 383 -10.19 34.96 15.12
N ALA A 384 -10.10 36.26 15.39
CA ALA A 384 -10.05 37.30 14.35
C ALA A 384 -8.79 37.18 13.46
N LEU A 385 -7.73 36.50 13.92
CA LEU A 385 -6.52 36.28 13.15
C LEU A 385 -6.81 35.56 11.83
N CYS A 386 -7.70 34.57 11.80
CA CYS A 386 -8.08 33.86 10.55
C CYS A 386 -9.34 34.40 9.88
N GLY A 387 -9.89 35.50 10.38
CA GLY A 387 -11.06 36.18 9.82
C GLY A 387 -12.38 35.67 10.38
N LEU A 388 -12.35 34.92 11.48
CA LEU A 388 -13.54 34.56 12.22
C LEU A 388 -14.00 35.70 13.13
N ASP A 389 -15.29 35.71 13.46
CA ASP A 389 -15.90 36.70 14.36
C ASP A 389 -15.89 36.16 15.81
N PRO A 390 -15.08 36.73 16.72
CA PRO A 390 -15.01 36.28 18.11
C PRO A 390 -16.36 36.32 18.83
N VAL A 391 -17.16 37.36 18.62
CA VAL A 391 -18.43 37.58 19.34
C VAL A 391 -19.45 36.51 18.94
N ARG A 392 -19.47 36.16 17.65
CA ARG A 392 -20.37 35.11 17.14
C ARG A 392 -19.97 33.71 17.64
N LEU A 393 -18.68 33.45 17.83
CA LEU A 393 -18.16 32.11 18.11
C LEU A 393 -17.89 31.84 19.59
N HIS A 394 -17.68 32.86 20.41
CA HIS A 394 -17.46 32.73 21.85
C HIS A 394 -18.80 32.53 22.59
N ARG A 395 -19.42 31.38 22.35
CA ARG A 395 -20.71 31.00 22.93
C ARG A 395 -20.71 29.55 23.43
N PRO A 396 -21.53 29.21 24.43
CA PRO A 396 -21.60 27.84 24.97
C PRO A 396 -21.92 26.78 23.91
N ASP A 397 -22.80 27.11 22.95
CA ASP A 397 -23.20 26.24 21.84
C ASP A 397 -22.15 26.16 20.71
N ARG A 398 -21.07 26.94 20.81
CA ARG A 398 -20.01 27.09 19.81
C ARG A 398 -18.64 26.74 20.41
N LEU A 399 -17.69 27.67 20.42
CA LEU A 399 -16.30 27.40 20.81
C LEU A 399 -16.01 27.67 22.29
N GLN A 400 -16.92 28.29 23.06
CA GLN A 400 -16.61 28.63 24.45
C GLN A 400 -16.29 27.39 25.28
N ASP A 401 -15.20 27.41 26.05
CA ASP A 401 -14.84 26.29 26.91
C ASP A 401 -15.84 26.10 28.07
N ALA A 402 -16.09 24.84 28.46
CA ALA A 402 -17.04 24.53 29.52
C ALA A 402 -16.49 24.84 30.93
N GLY A 403 -15.18 24.67 31.15
CA GLY A 403 -14.53 24.93 32.44
C GLY A 403 -14.02 26.37 32.56
N LYS A 404 -13.40 26.88 31.49
CA LYS A 404 -12.83 28.23 31.40
C LYS A 404 -13.64 29.09 30.45
N THR A 405 -14.82 29.53 30.88
CA THR A 405 -15.80 30.25 30.02
C THR A 405 -15.30 31.54 29.37
N HIS A 406 -14.21 32.14 29.86
CA HIS A 406 -13.57 33.30 29.23
C HIS A 406 -12.75 32.93 27.98
N LEU A 407 -12.40 31.65 27.80
CA LEU A 407 -11.61 31.15 26.69
C LEU A 407 -12.47 30.44 25.63
N VAL A 408 -11.88 30.24 24.47
CA VAL A 408 -12.37 29.35 23.42
C VAL A 408 -11.54 28.07 23.39
N ASN A 409 -12.21 26.96 23.07
CA ASN A 409 -11.63 25.64 22.93
C ASN A 409 -11.68 25.23 21.46
N ILE A 410 -10.52 25.11 20.83
CA ILE A 410 -10.43 24.90 19.38
C ILE A 410 -10.85 23.49 19.00
N LEU A 411 -10.50 22.48 19.79
CA LEU A 411 -10.95 21.12 19.58
C LEU A 411 -12.47 21.00 19.72
N LYS A 412 -13.07 21.68 20.71
CA LYS A 412 -14.53 21.80 20.85
C LYS A 412 -15.14 22.37 19.57
N GLY A 413 -14.54 23.41 18.99
CA GLY A 413 -14.93 23.97 17.70
C GLY A 413 -14.98 22.91 16.60
N GLY A 414 -13.91 22.12 16.46
CA GLY A 414 -13.88 21.00 15.51
C GLY A 414 -15.01 20.01 15.75
N ILE A 415 -15.27 19.61 17.01
CA ILE A 415 -16.34 18.69 17.37
C ILE A 415 -17.71 19.27 16.99
N VAL A 416 -17.99 20.53 17.31
CA VAL A 416 -19.28 21.17 17.05
C VAL A 416 -19.54 21.28 15.54
N TYR A 417 -18.53 21.70 14.77
CA TYR A 417 -18.68 22.02 13.35
C TYR A 417 -18.43 20.85 12.38
N SER A 418 -17.94 19.71 12.84
CA SER A 418 -17.78 18.52 11.98
C SER A 418 -19.12 17.78 11.80
N ASN A 419 -19.31 17.17 10.63
CA ASN A 419 -20.48 16.31 10.36
C ASN A 419 -20.39 15.02 11.16
N GLU A 420 -19.21 14.42 11.22
CA GLU A 420 -18.90 13.21 11.99
C GLU A 420 -17.57 13.42 12.74
N VAL A 421 -17.42 12.76 13.88
CA VAL A 421 -16.21 12.80 14.70
C VAL A 421 -15.80 11.38 15.06
N VAL A 422 -14.58 10.99 14.69
CA VAL A 422 -13.98 9.71 15.02
C VAL A 422 -13.04 9.91 16.20
N ILE A 423 -13.26 9.16 17.27
CA ILE A 423 -12.40 9.13 18.44
C ILE A 423 -11.56 7.87 18.35
N MET A 424 -10.25 8.04 18.31
CA MET A 424 -9.32 6.93 18.20
C MET A 424 -9.10 6.29 19.58
N SER A 425 -9.65 5.09 19.78
CA SER A 425 -9.46 4.31 21.00
C SER A 425 -9.65 2.82 20.73
N SER A 426 -8.68 2.02 21.19
CA SER A 426 -8.75 0.55 21.13
C SER A 426 -9.38 -0.07 22.39
N MET A 427 -9.40 0.67 23.50
CA MET A 427 -9.71 0.11 24.84
C MET A 427 -10.99 0.67 25.46
N HIS A 428 -11.55 1.75 24.93
CA HIS A 428 -12.61 2.49 25.61
C HIS A 428 -13.86 2.61 24.74
N SER A 429 -15.01 2.27 25.34
CA SER A 429 -16.30 2.48 24.70
C SER A 429 -16.63 3.98 24.64
N LYS A 430 -17.45 4.35 23.65
CA LYS A 430 -18.02 5.71 23.51
C LYS A 430 -18.54 6.29 24.83
N GLY A 431 -19.27 5.49 25.61
CA GLY A 431 -19.82 5.92 26.89
C GLY A 431 -18.75 6.18 27.97
N ARG A 432 -17.65 5.41 27.98
CA ARG A 432 -16.53 5.62 28.91
C ARG A 432 -15.75 6.88 28.56
N ILE A 433 -15.49 7.09 27.27
CA ILE A 433 -14.78 8.28 26.79
C ILE A 433 -15.53 9.55 27.21
N ILE A 434 -16.83 9.61 26.95
CA ILE A 434 -17.69 10.76 27.28
C ILE A 434 -17.75 11.06 28.78
N ARG A 435 -17.59 10.04 29.65
CA ARG A 435 -17.77 10.21 31.10
C ARG A 435 -16.48 10.51 31.86
N SER A 436 -15.35 9.98 31.40
CA SER A 436 -14.13 9.96 32.22
C SER A 436 -12.84 10.29 31.48
N MET A 437 -12.89 10.54 30.16
CA MET A 437 -11.67 10.77 29.36
C MET A 437 -11.82 11.94 28.38
N SER A 438 -12.80 12.81 28.63
CA SER A 438 -13.11 13.94 27.77
C SER A 438 -12.49 15.26 28.24
N HIS A 439 -11.82 15.26 29.41
CA HIS A 439 -11.03 16.39 29.89
C HIS A 439 -11.80 17.73 29.86
N GLY A 440 -13.06 17.75 30.31
CA GLY A 440 -13.92 18.95 30.30
C GLY A 440 -14.86 19.05 29.10
N LEU A 441 -14.71 18.19 28.08
CA LEU A 441 -15.60 18.11 26.91
C LEU A 441 -16.81 17.20 27.12
N GLU A 442 -17.02 16.65 28.33
CA GLU A 442 -18.14 15.76 28.66
C GLU A 442 -19.48 16.32 28.15
N PRO A 443 -19.83 17.61 28.41
CA PRO A 443 -21.10 18.17 27.97
C PRO A 443 -21.21 18.27 26.45
N THR A 444 -20.13 18.67 25.78
CA THR A 444 -20.07 18.81 24.31
C THR A 444 -20.24 17.45 23.64
N LEU A 445 -19.48 16.44 24.09
CA LEU A 445 -19.53 15.10 23.52
C LEU A 445 -20.87 14.40 23.81
N ALA A 446 -21.47 14.65 24.98
CA ALA A 446 -22.80 14.15 25.30
C ALA A 446 -23.87 14.78 24.38
N LEU A 447 -23.80 16.08 24.13
CA LEU A 447 -24.71 16.78 23.22
C LEU A 447 -24.58 16.28 21.78
N HIS A 448 -23.36 16.01 21.32
CA HIS A 448 -23.06 15.57 19.97
C HIS A 448 -22.93 14.05 19.84
N LYS A 449 -23.45 13.29 20.81
CA LYS A 449 -23.22 11.85 20.90
C LYS A 449 -23.54 11.11 19.59
N GLU A 450 -24.60 11.44 18.87
CA GLU A 450 -25.02 10.71 17.66
C GLU A 450 -23.92 10.66 16.58
N LYS A 451 -23.20 11.75 16.36
CA LYS A 451 -22.13 11.86 15.34
C LYS A 451 -20.73 11.44 15.82
N LEU A 452 -20.64 10.80 17.00
CA LEU A 452 -19.38 10.30 17.53
C LEU A 452 -19.21 8.82 17.18
N LEU A 453 -18.11 8.50 16.53
CA LEU A 453 -17.68 7.14 16.22
C LEU A 453 -16.42 6.83 17.05
N VAL A 454 -16.26 5.57 17.46
CA VAL A 454 -15.02 5.12 18.10
C VAL A 454 -14.37 4.10 17.19
N ALA A 455 -13.12 4.34 16.83
CA ALA A 455 -12.35 3.46 15.96
C ALA A 455 -11.02 3.10 16.62
N PRO A 456 -10.55 1.84 16.50
CA PRO A 456 -9.23 1.47 16.98
C PRO A 456 -8.14 2.08 16.09
N TYR A 457 -6.94 2.23 16.65
CA TYR A 457 -5.75 2.48 15.84
C TYR A 457 -5.54 1.29 14.89
N GLY A 458 -5.52 1.58 13.58
CA GLY A 458 -5.12 0.60 12.59
C GLY A 458 -3.62 0.32 12.69
N PHE A 459 -3.20 -0.88 12.32
CA PHE A 459 -1.79 -1.23 12.19
C PHE A 459 -1.55 -1.80 10.79
N ASP A 460 -0.40 -1.47 10.19
CA ASP A 460 -0.02 -2.04 8.89
C ASP A 460 0.69 -3.38 9.10
N ASN A 461 -0.03 -4.47 8.83
CA ASN A 461 0.48 -5.83 8.94
C ASN A 461 1.65 -6.09 7.98
N SER A 462 1.84 -5.30 6.92
CA SER A 462 2.96 -5.52 5.98
C SER A 462 4.30 -4.99 6.51
N ILE A 463 4.26 -3.99 7.38
CA ILE A 463 5.44 -3.40 8.04
C ILE A 463 5.72 -4.14 9.35
N TRP A 464 4.68 -4.40 10.15
CA TRP A 464 4.79 -5.01 11.47
C TRP A 464 4.37 -6.49 11.45
N ASP A 465 5.06 -7.31 10.65
CA ASP A 465 4.85 -8.76 10.59
C ASP A 465 6.01 -9.51 11.26
N PRO A 466 5.81 -10.13 12.44
CA PRO A 466 6.88 -10.87 13.12
C PRO A 466 7.40 -12.06 12.31
N SER A 467 6.66 -12.55 11.31
CA SER A 467 7.09 -13.65 10.46
C SER A 467 8.12 -13.23 9.39
N THR A 468 8.17 -11.94 9.03
CA THR A 468 9.09 -11.41 8.01
C THR A 468 9.97 -10.24 8.48
N ASP A 469 9.73 -9.73 9.70
CA ASP A 469 10.46 -8.61 10.29
C ASP A 469 11.95 -8.90 10.43
N LYS A 470 12.78 -8.11 9.75
CA LYS A 470 14.24 -8.25 9.71
C LYS A 470 14.95 -7.72 10.96
N PHE A 471 14.25 -6.94 11.79
CA PHE A 471 14.78 -6.38 13.03
C PHE A 471 14.63 -7.35 14.20
N LEU A 472 13.77 -8.37 14.07
CA LEU A 472 13.69 -9.43 15.06
C LEU A 472 14.90 -10.35 14.97
N PRO A 473 15.53 -10.72 16.10
CA PRO A 473 16.60 -11.71 16.12
C PRO A 473 16.18 -13.06 15.50
N VAL A 474 14.92 -13.44 15.71
CA VAL A 474 14.32 -14.64 15.14
C VAL A 474 12.84 -14.37 14.87
N ASN A 475 12.42 -14.52 13.62
CA ASN A 475 11.03 -14.41 13.21
C ASN A 475 10.14 -15.45 13.91
N TYR A 476 8.87 -15.10 14.10
CA TYR A 476 7.89 -15.99 14.71
C TYR A 476 6.50 -15.76 14.12
N SER A 477 5.65 -16.77 14.26
CA SER A 477 4.26 -16.73 13.81
C SER A 477 3.34 -17.33 14.87
N THR A 478 2.02 -17.25 14.65
CA THR A 478 1.02 -17.93 15.48
C THR A 478 1.24 -19.43 15.54
N GLU A 479 1.78 -20.03 14.48
CA GLU A 479 2.10 -21.46 14.39
C GLU A 479 3.45 -21.81 15.04
N ASN A 480 4.42 -20.88 15.02
CA ASN A 480 5.75 -21.08 15.60
C ASN A 480 6.17 -19.93 16.52
N MET A 481 5.85 -20.08 17.80
CA MET A 481 6.14 -19.09 18.84
C MET A 481 7.57 -19.18 19.42
N ARG A 482 8.40 -20.12 18.97
CA ARG A 482 9.78 -20.29 19.52
C ARG A 482 10.64 -19.05 19.29
N GLY A 483 10.50 -18.39 18.14
CA GLY A 483 11.22 -17.15 17.84
C GLY A 483 10.89 -16.02 18.83
N LYS A 484 9.67 -15.98 19.39
CA LYS A 484 9.29 -15.01 20.42
C LYS A 484 10.09 -15.17 21.71
N TYR A 485 10.44 -16.41 22.09
CA TYR A 485 11.29 -16.65 23.25
C TYR A 485 12.71 -16.12 23.03
N ALA A 486 13.29 -16.37 21.85
CA ALA A 486 14.59 -15.81 21.48
C ALA A 486 14.58 -14.28 21.48
N CYS A 487 13.52 -13.67 20.94
CA CYS A 487 13.33 -12.21 21.00
C CYS A 487 13.21 -11.69 22.45
N LYS A 488 12.51 -12.42 23.33
CA LYS A 488 12.41 -12.07 24.75
C LYS A 488 13.79 -12.04 25.42
N VAL A 489 14.58 -13.10 25.25
CA VAL A 489 15.93 -13.20 25.85
C VAL A 489 16.83 -12.09 25.32
N ALA A 490 16.82 -11.84 24.01
CA ALA A 490 17.58 -10.75 23.41
C ALA A 490 17.19 -9.38 23.98
N LEU A 491 15.89 -9.11 24.15
CA LEU A 491 15.39 -7.88 24.76
C LEU A 491 15.79 -7.77 26.23
N GLN A 492 15.73 -8.86 27.01
CA GLN A 492 16.17 -8.87 28.41
C GLN A 492 17.65 -8.53 28.52
N HIS A 493 18.49 -9.15 27.68
CA HIS A 493 19.92 -8.85 27.63
C HIS A 493 20.16 -7.37 27.27
N GLN A 494 19.45 -6.84 26.27
CA GLN A 494 19.58 -5.44 25.86
C GLN A 494 19.09 -4.45 26.94
N ALA A 495 18.07 -4.83 27.71
CA ALA A 495 17.53 -4.03 28.81
C ALA A 495 18.27 -4.24 30.15
N GLY A 496 19.31 -5.09 30.20
CA GLY A 496 20.06 -5.40 31.43
C GLY A 496 19.25 -6.19 32.46
N LEU A 497 18.21 -6.90 32.04
CA LEU A 497 17.36 -7.72 32.89
C LEU A 497 17.89 -9.16 32.97
N SER A 498 17.77 -9.79 34.15
CA SER A 498 18.20 -11.18 34.36
C SER A 498 17.40 -12.17 33.51
N GLU A 499 18.10 -13.09 32.86
CA GLU A 499 17.55 -14.13 31.97
C GLU A 499 16.64 -15.13 32.71
N HIS A 500 16.82 -15.31 34.02
CA HIS A 500 16.06 -16.29 34.83
C HIS A 500 14.69 -15.79 35.28
N ALA A 501 14.32 -14.57 34.91
CA ALA A 501 13.00 -14.02 35.17
C ALA A 501 11.95 -14.77 34.31
N SER A 502 11.33 -15.80 34.91
CA SER A 502 10.03 -16.37 34.49
C SER A 502 8.91 -15.31 34.49
N SER A 503 9.22 -14.08 34.89
CA SER A 503 8.39 -12.90 34.84
C SER A 503 7.86 -12.64 33.43
N ILE A 504 6.56 -12.39 33.35
CA ILE A 504 5.94 -11.72 32.21
C ILE A 504 6.57 -10.33 32.14
N LEU A 505 7.27 -10.03 31.04
CA LEU A 505 7.69 -8.66 30.75
C LEU A 505 6.43 -7.86 30.42
N LYS A 506 5.95 -7.08 31.38
CA LYS A 506 4.93 -6.07 31.14
C LYS A 506 5.63 -4.75 30.88
N TYR A 507 5.53 -4.26 29.65
CA TYR A 507 5.83 -2.87 29.37
C TYR A 507 4.62 -2.04 29.80
N GLN A 508 4.83 -1.12 30.73
CA GLN A 508 3.88 -0.07 31.03
C GLN A 508 4.50 1.23 30.52
N ILE A 509 3.91 1.80 29.48
CA ILE A 509 4.24 3.16 29.06
C ILE A 509 3.67 4.05 30.16
N LEU A 510 4.55 4.58 31.00
CA LEU A 510 4.19 5.62 31.96
C LEU A 510 4.07 6.91 31.14
N ASN A 511 2.83 7.32 30.85
CA ASN A 511 2.53 8.63 30.27
C ASN A 511 2.69 9.72 31.32
#